data_AF-A0A550JGP9-F1
#
_entry.id   AF-A0A550JGP9-F1
#
_cell.length_a   1.000
_cell.length_b   1.000
_cell.length_c   1.000
_cell.angle_alpha   90.00
_cell.angle_beta   90.00
_cell.angle_gamma   90.00
#
_symmetry.space_group_name_H-M   'P 1'
#
loop_
_entity.id
_entity.type
_entity.pdbx_description
1 polymer ?
#
loop_
_entity_poly.entity_id
_entity_poly.type
_entity_poly.pdbx_seq_one_letter_code
_entity_poly.pdbx_strand_id
1 'polypeptide(L)'
;MNNRPDTIRAILDAHPDAFVVFSNGLTSREAAYFHRENRCIYLLHAMGEALAVGVGLSQACSSLEIVVIEGDGNALMGLAAWSLMPVPNLYYYVLDNGSYETTGGQKLPSLPVIPSWCKLMPVLPGKAAATPNPPLPDEIWNACQQWLRNHRYLEEPAK
;
A
#
# COMPACT_ATOMS: atom_id res chain seq x y z
N MET A 1 -7.75 16.93 9.21
CA MET A 1 -7.14 15.95 8.28
C MET A 1 -5.66 15.89 8.59
N ASN A 2 -5.12 14.69 8.71
CA ASN A 2 -3.69 14.49 8.89
C ASN A 2 -2.99 14.60 7.53
N ASN A 3 -1.67 14.84 7.55
CA ASN A 3 -0.86 14.68 6.33
C ASN A 3 -0.72 13.18 6.01
N ARG A 4 -0.22 12.88 4.80
CA ARG A 4 -0.08 11.50 4.33
C ARG A 4 0.86 10.64 5.20
N PRO A 5 2.07 11.09 5.62
CA PRO A 5 2.91 10.32 6.53
C PRO A 5 2.20 9.96 7.85
N ASP A 6 1.57 10.93 8.51
CA ASP A 6 0.89 10.70 9.79
C ASP A 6 -0.28 9.70 9.63
N THR A 7 -0.99 9.75 8.51
CA THR A 7 -2.03 8.76 8.19
C THR A 7 -1.43 7.38 7.92
N ILE A 8 -0.30 7.29 7.20
CA ILE A 8 0.40 6.01 6.98
C ILE A 8 0.86 5.43 8.32
N ARG A 9 1.47 6.25 9.20
CA ARG A 9 1.87 5.82 10.55
C ARG A 9 0.69 5.24 11.32
N ALA A 10 -0.45 5.94 11.34
CA ALA A 10 -1.64 5.47 12.04
C ALA A 10 -2.16 4.12 11.50
N ILE A 11 -2.09 3.90 10.18
CA ILE A 11 -2.46 2.61 9.57
C ILE A 11 -1.46 1.51 9.98
N LEU A 12 -0.17 1.80 9.94
CA LEU A 12 0.88 0.84 10.33
C LEU A 12 0.78 0.45 11.80
N ASP A 13 0.47 1.40 12.69
CA ASP A 13 0.31 1.17 14.13
C ASP A 13 -0.97 0.36 14.43
N ALA A 14 -2.02 0.51 13.62
CA ALA A 14 -3.25 -0.29 13.72
C ALA A 14 -3.06 -1.75 13.26
N HIS A 15 -1.99 -2.02 12.51
CA HIS A 15 -1.68 -3.31 11.89
C HIS A 15 -0.20 -3.67 12.10
N PRO A 16 0.26 -3.88 13.35
CA PRO A 16 1.68 -4.03 13.66
C PRO A 16 2.34 -5.27 13.02
N ASP A 17 1.55 -6.33 12.82
CA ASP A 17 2.05 -7.63 12.34
C ASP A 17 1.70 -7.91 10.86
N ALA A 18 0.96 -7.01 10.21
CA ALA A 18 0.54 -7.21 8.82
C ALA A 18 1.70 -7.05 7.83
N PHE A 19 1.57 -7.72 6.68
CA PHE A 19 2.38 -7.40 5.51
C PHE A 19 1.71 -6.31 4.68
N VAL A 20 2.48 -5.28 4.29
CA VAL A 20 1.93 -4.06 3.72
C VAL A 20 2.30 -3.92 2.24
N VAL A 21 1.31 -3.64 1.40
CA VAL A 21 1.48 -3.36 -0.02
C VAL A 21 1.20 -1.88 -0.27
N PHE A 22 2.22 -1.14 -0.67
CA PHE A 22 2.08 0.28 -1.02
C PHE A 22 2.00 0.47 -2.54
N SER A 23 1.07 1.33 -2.98
CA SER A 23 1.00 1.76 -4.39
C SER A 23 2.18 2.67 -4.77
N ASN A 24 2.36 2.92 -6.07
CA ASN A 24 3.34 3.89 -6.58
C ASN A 24 3.11 5.33 -6.05
N GLY A 25 4.03 6.23 -6.43
CA GLY A 25 3.90 7.66 -6.17
C GLY A 25 4.28 8.07 -4.74
N LEU A 26 3.66 9.14 -4.24
CA LEU A 26 3.97 9.67 -2.89
C LEU A 26 3.66 8.67 -1.79
N THR A 27 2.65 7.81 -1.97
CA THR A 27 2.32 6.76 -1.00
C THR A 27 3.54 5.88 -0.69
N SER A 28 4.18 5.29 -1.70
CA SER A 28 5.41 4.53 -1.52
C SER A 28 6.61 5.39 -1.08
N ARG A 29 6.81 6.58 -1.66
CA ARG A 29 7.98 7.41 -1.37
C ARG A 29 7.99 7.93 0.06
N GLU A 30 6.85 8.41 0.55
CA GLU A 30 6.72 8.92 1.92
C GLU A 30 6.71 7.77 2.93
N ALA A 31 6.07 6.63 2.62
CA ALA A 31 6.20 5.43 3.46
C ALA A 31 7.66 4.99 3.60
N ALA A 32 8.39 4.82 2.49
CA ALA A 32 9.78 4.37 2.53
C ALA A 32 10.72 5.36 3.25
N TYR A 33 10.42 6.67 3.18
CA TYR A 33 11.23 7.70 3.80
C TYR A 33 10.95 7.89 5.30
N PHE A 34 9.67 7.95 5.71
CA PHE A 34 9.29 8.24 7.10
C PHE A 34 9.01 6.98 7.93
N HIS A 35 8.67 5.87 7.27
CA HIS A 35 8.13 4.65 7.88
C HIS A 35 8.75 3.41 7.24
N ARG A 36 10.09 3.36 7.18
CA ARG A 36 10.79 2.22 6.58
C ARG A 36 10.46 0.92 7.33
N GLU A 37 9.76 0.03 6.64
CA GLU A 37 9.36 -1.29 7.13
C GLU A 37 10.05 -2.40 6.32
N ASN A 38 10.35 -3.52 6.97
CA ASN A 38 10.84 -4.74 6.29
C ASN A 38 9.68 -5.66 5.86
N ARG A 39 8.47 -5.40 6.36
CA ARG A 39 7.24 -6.14 6.13
C ARG A 39 6.39 -5.52 5.03
N CYS A 40 7.02 -4.97 3.99
CA CYS A 40 6.28 -4.27 2.94
C CYS A 40 6.93 -4.28 1.58
N ILE A 41 6.11 -4.18 0.54
CA ILE A 41 6.53 -3.94 -0.84
C ILE A 41 6.04 -2.58 -1.34
N TYR A 42 6.84 -1.95 -2.19
CA TYR A 42 6.55 -0.67 -2.83
C TYR A 42 6.41 -0.87 -4.34
N LEU A 43 5.18 -0.76 -4.86
CA LEU A 43 4.88 -1.05 -6.27
C LEU A 43 5.10 0.17 -7.17
N LEU A 44 6.36 0.51 -7.46
CA LEU A 44 6.72 1.79 -8.08
C LEU A 44 6.20 2.04 -9.50
N HIS A 45 5.98 0.99 -10.29
CA HIS A 45 5.52 1.09 -11.68
C HIS A 45 4.26 0.27 -11.95
N ALA A 46 3.41 0.08 -10.92
CA ALA A 46 2.20 -0.72 -11.03
C ALA A 46 0.99 0.08 -10.51
N MET A 47 0.59 1.10 -11.27
CA MET A 47 -0.49 1.99 -10.87
C MET A 47 -1.83 1.24 -10.92
N GLY A 48 -2.57 1.23 -9.81
CA GLY A 48 -3.84 0.52 -9.68
C GLY A 48 -3.72 -0.99 -9.44
N GLU A 49 -2.52 -1.52 -9.23
CA GLU A 49 -2.29 -2.96 -9.06
C GLU A 49 -2.13 -3.39 -7.60
N ALA A 50 -2.02 -2.47 -6.64
CA ALA A 50 -1.66 -2.83 -5.26
C ALA A 50 -2.74 -3.69 -4.59
N LEU A 51 -4.02 -3.41 -4.87
CA LEU A 51 -5.11 -4.24 -4.36
C LEU A 51 -5.06 -5.66 -4.94
N ALA A 52 -4.83 -5.81 -6.24
CA ALA A 52 -4.75 -7.13 -6.88
C ALA A 52 -3.57 -7.96 -6.31
N VAL A 53 -2.41 -7.32 -6.11
CA VAL A 53 -1.26 -7.95 -5.45
C VAL A 53 -1.59 -8.35 -4.01
N GLY A 54 -2.24 -7.47 -3.25
CA GLY A 54 -2.68 -7.76 -1.88
C GLY A 54 -3.63 -8.96 -1.81
N VAL A 55 -4.61 -9.04 -2.72
CA VAL A 55 -5.54 -10.18 -2.82
C VAL A 55 -4.77 -11.47 -3.10
N GLY A 56 -3.82 -11.45 -4.04
CA GLY A 56 -2.98 -12.60 -4.34
C GLY A 56 -2.18 -13.08 -3.13
N LEU A 57 -1.56 -12.16 -2.39
CA LEU A 57 -0.83 -12.48 -1.14
C LEU A 57 -1.74 -13.07 -0.07
N SER A 58 -2.93 -12.49 0.10
CA SER A 58 -3.92 -12.92 1.07
C SER A 58 -4.45 -14.34 0.76
N GLN A 59 -4.60 -14.69 -0.52
CA GLN A 59 -4.97 -16.04 -0.95
C GLN A 59 -3.82 -17.04 -0.80
N ALA A 60 -2.59 -16.64 -1.12
CA ALA A 60 -1.41 -17.48 -0.97
C ALA A 60 -1.09 -17.78 0.50
N CYS A 61 -1.44 -16.86 1.41
CA CYS A 61 -1.15 -16.97 2.83
C CYS A 61 -2.35 -16.48 3.67
N SER A 62 -3.33 -17.35 3.86
CA SER A 62 -4.60 -17.01 4.55
C SER A 62 -4.44 -16.69 6.05
N SER A 63 -3.32 -17.07 6.66
CA SER A 63 -3.00 -16.76 8.07
C SER A 63 -2.23 -15.46 8.26
N LEU A 64 -1.78 -14.81 7.18
CA LEU A 64 -1.07 -13.53 7.22
C LEU A 64 -2.05 -12.39 6.99
N GLU A 65 -2.08 -11.41 7.90
CA GLU A 65 -2.82 -10.17 7.68
C GLU A 65 -2.14 -9.34 6.58
N ILE A 66 -2.92 -8.87 5.61
CA ILE A 66 -2.46 -8.03 4.51
C ILE A 66 -3.10 -6.66 4.62
N VAL A 67 -2.28 -5.61 4.49
CA VAL A 67 -2.73 -4.23 4.42
C VAL A 67 -2.32 -3.65 3.09
N VAL A 68 -3.27 -3.14 2.33
CA VAL A 68 -3.01 -2.43 1.08
C VAL A 68 -3.24 -0.95 1.31
N ILE A 69 -2.26 -0.12 0.98
CA ILE A 69 -2.34 1.34 1.10
C ILE A 69 -2.10 1.96 -0.28
N GLU A 70 -3.15 2.56 -0.84
CA GLU A 70 -3.11 3.22 -2.15
C GLU A 70 -3.43 4.71 -2.04
N GLY A 71 -2.99 5.50 -3.02
CA GLY A 71 -3.61 6.81 -3.28
C GLY A 71 -4.94 6.67 -4.02
N ASP A 72 -5.85 7.61 -3.83
CA ASP A 72 -7.11 7.77 -4.59
C ASP A 72 -6.95 7.63 -6.12
N GLY A 73 -5.90 8.19 -6.70
CA GLY A 73 -5.59 8.06 -8.12
C GLY A 73 -5.22 6.62 -8.54
N ASN A 74 -4.57 5.87 -7.66
CA ASN A 74 -4.33 4.44 -7.88
C ASN A 74 -5.63 3.65 -7.78
N ALA A 75 -6.43 3.92 -6.75
CA ALA A 75 -7.71 3.26 -6.55
C ALA A 75 -8.66 3.45 -7.74
N LEU A 76 -8.69 4.66 -8.34
CA LEU A 76 -9.45 4.94 -9.56
C LEU A 76 -9.00 4.11 -10.76
N MET A 77 -7.69 3.94 -10.94
CA MET A 77 -7.16 3.11 -12.03
C MET A 77 -7.33 1.62 -11.78
N GLY A 78 -7.34 1.21 -10.51
CA GLY A 78 -7.45 -0.17 -10.04
C GLY A 78 -8.87 -0.68 -9.77
N LEU A 79 -9.93 0.06 -10.15
CA LEU A 79 -11.32 -0.28 -9.82
C LEU A 79 -11.74 -1.71 -10.22
N ALA A 80 -11.13 -2.29 -11.25
CA ALA A 80 -11.43 -3.68 -11.63
C ALA A 80 -11.12 -4.67 -10.49
N ALA A 81 -10.04 -4.45 -9.73
CA ALA A 81 -9.64 -5.31 -8.60
C ALA A 81 -10.62 -5.24 -7.42
N TRP A 82 -11.49 -4.22 -7.35
CA TRP A 82 -12.51 -4.09 -6.31
C TRP A 82 -13.56 -5.20 -6.39
N SER A 83 -13.74 -5.83 -7.55
CA SER A 83 -14.60 -7.00 -7.73
C SER A 83 -14.13 -8.24 -6.97
N LEU A 84 -12.87 -8.25 -6.51
CA LEU A 84 -12.27 -9.34 -5.74
C LEU A 84 -12.46 -9.18 -4.22
N MET A 85 -13.05 -8.06 -3.77
CA MET A 85 -13.27 -7.74 -2.35
C MET A 85 -14.70 -8.04 -1.90
N PRO A 86 -14.93 -8.36 -0.60
CA PRO A 86 -13.95 -8.38 0.50
C PRO A 86 -13.16 -9.70 0.60
N VAL A 87 -11.96 -9.63 1.18
CA VAL A 87 -11.14 -10.80 1.53
C VAL A 87 -10.87 -10.80 3.04
N PRO A 88 -11.08 -11.91 3.78
CA PRO A 88 -11.13 -11.91 5.25
C PRO A 88 -9.91 -11.35 5.99
N ASN A 89 -8.70 -11.63 5.49
CA ASN A 89 -7.42 -11.20 6.08
C ASN A 89 -6.80 -10.00 5.34
N LEU A 90 -7.59 -9.24 4.58
CA LEU A 90 -7.11 -8.07 3.82
C LEU A 90 -7.83 -6.79 4.24
N TYR A 91 -7.06 -5.76 4.55
CA TYR A 91 -7.54 -4.40 4.81
C TYR A 91 -7.09 -3.46 3.70
N TYR A 92 -8.04 -2.73 3.12
CA TYR A 92 -7.78 -1.80 2.02
C TYR A 92 -7.99 -0.35 2.46
N TYR A 93 -6.91 0.44 2.39
CA TYR A 93 -6.89 1.86 2.71
C TYR A 93 -6.59 2.69 1.46
N VAL A 94 -7.38 3.73 1.25
CA VAL A 94 -7.19 4.69 0.15
C VAL A 94 -6.95 6.08 0.73
N LEU A 95 -5.80 6.66 0.43
CA LEU A 95 -5.42 8.01 0.85
C LEU A 95 -5.95 9.02 -0.18
N ASP A 96 -6.90 9.85 0.22
CA ASP A 96 -7.66 10.74 -0.65
C ASP A 96 -7.24 12.20 -0.47
N ASN A 97 -6.60 12.77 -1.49
CA ASN A 97 -6.24 14.18 -1.58
C ASN A 97 -6.80 14.85 -2.84
N GLY A 98 -7.58 14.12 -3.64
CA GLY A 98 -8.18 14.54 -4.89
C GLY A 98 -7.20 14.91 -5.99
N SER A 99 -5.93 14.45 -5.97
CA SER A 99 -4.96 14.86 -7.00
C SER A 99 -3.79 13.89 -7.25
N TYR A 100 -3.37 13.82 -8.53
CA TYR A 100 -2.11 13.18 -8.94
C TYR A 100 -0.87 14.02 -8.56
N GLU A 101 -0.60 14.19 -7.26
CA GLU A 101 0.48 15.04 -6.75
C GLU A 101 1.89 14.62 -7.17
N THR A 102 2.06 13.36 -7.58
CA THR A 102 3.34 12.87 -8.08
C THR A 102 3.70 13.49 -9.43
N THR A 103 2.71 13.72 -10.31
CA THR A 103 2.90 14.03 -11.73
C THR A 103 2.50 15.46 -12.10
N GLY A 104 2.27 16.34 -11.12
CA GLY A 104 1.95 17.76 -11.35
C GLY A 104 0.68 18.25 -10.68
N GLY A 105 -0.01 17.43 -9.89
CA GLY A 105 -1.16 17.89 -9.08
C GLY A 105 -2.45 18.04 -9.87
N GLN A 106 -2.61 17.27 -10.94
CA GLN A 106 -3.84 17.23 -11.71
C GLN A 106 -4.98 16.73 -10.81
N LYS A 107 -6.13 17.40 -10.87
CA LYS A 107 -7.32 17.04 -10.08
C LYS A 107 -7.87 15.69 -10.53
N LEU A 108 -8.34 14.91 -9.57
CA LEU A 108 -8.99 13.64 -9.78
C LEU A 108 -10.52 13.78 -9.74
N PRO A 109 -11.26 12.94 -10.48
CA PRO A 109 -12.66 12.69 -10.15
C PRO A 109 -12.75 11.98 -8.80
N SER A 110 -13.89 12.09 -8.12
CA SER A 110 -14.15 11.29 -6.92
C SER A 110 -14.32 9.81 -7.28
N LEU A 111 -14.02 8.92 -6.33
CA LEU A 111 -14.36 7.51 -6.45
C LEU A 111 -15.88 7.35 -6.66
N PRO A 112 -16.32 6.53 -7.62
CA PRO A 112 -17.74 6.44 -7.99
C PRO A 112 -18.60 5.76 -6.91
N VAL A 113 -17.99 4.93 -6.08
CA VAL A 113 -18.60 4.24 -4.95
C VAL A 113 -17.54 4.05 -3.87
N ILE A 114 -17.95 4.04 -2.61
CA ILE A 114 -17.07 3.70 -1.48
C ILE A 114 -17.74 2.56 -0.70
N PRO A 115 -17.40 1.31 -1.01
CA PRO A 115 -17.92 0.15 -0.28
C PRO A 115 -17.47 0.16 1.18
N SER A 116 -18.22 -0.51 2.06
CA SER A 116 -17.93 -0.55 3.51
C SER A 116 -16.57 -1.17 3.87
N TRP A 117 -16.01 -2.01 2.99
CA TRP A 117 -14.68 -2.62 3.16
C TRP A 117 -13.53 -1.71 2.70
N CYS A 118 -13.82 -0.62 1.98
CA CYS A 118 -12.83 0.36 1.55
C CYS A 118 -12.71 1.47 2.60
N LYS A 119 -11.55 1.57 3.25
CA LYS A 119 -11.28 2.61 4.23
C LYS A 119 -10.70 3.83 3.51
N LEU A 120 -11.58 4.74 3.10
CA LEU A 120 -11.18 6.02 2.54
C LEU A 120 -10.66 6.95 3.63
N MET A 121 -9.44 7.44 3.48
CA MET A 121 -8.70 8.25 4.44
C MET A 121 -8.38 9.61 3.83
N PRO A 122 -9.17 10.66 4.13
CA PRO A 122 -8.88 12.01 3.65
C PRO A 122 -7.54 12.51 4.21
N VAL A 123 -6.64 12.94 3.32
CA VAL A 123 -5.33 13.50 3.67
C VAL A 123 -5.13 14.88 3.06
N LEU A 124 -4.35 15.71 3.73
CA LEU A 124 -4.01 17.03 3.21
C LEU A 124 -3.21 16.88 1.88
N PRO A 125 -3.53 17.67 0.84
CA PRO A 125 -2.66 17.82 -0.31
C PRO A 125 -1.30 18.35 0.13
N GLY A 126 -0.26 17.89 -0.52
CA GLY A 126 1.11 18.34 -0.34
C GLY A 126 2.10 17.20 -0.24
N LYS A 127 3.36 17.55 -0.45
CA LYS A 127 4.53 16.70 -0.15
C LYS A 127 5.05 17.10 1.22
N ALA A 128 5.24 16.14 2.11
CA ALA A 128 5.79 16.43 3.44
C ALA A 128 7.27 16.87 3.36
N ALA A 129 8.01 16.31 2.39
CA ALA A 129 9.40 16.66 2.11
C ALA A 129 9.78 16.27 0.66
N ALA A 130 11.00 16.60 0.25
CA ALA A 130 11.61 16.02 -0.95
C ALA A 130 11.97 14.54 -0.68
N THR A 131 11.01 13.64 -0.90
CA THR A 131 11.21 12.20 -0.68
C THR A 131 11.77 11.52 -1.93
N PRO A 132 12.88 10.77 -1.83
CA PRO A 132 13.45 10.03 -2.96
C PRO A 132 12.54 8.84 -3.34
N ASN A 133 12.91 8.13 -4.41
CA ASN A 133 12.34 6.82 -4.67
C ASN A 133 12.69 5.85 -3.52
N PRO A 134 11.83 4.85 -3.23
CA PRO A 134 12.15 3.76 -2.31
C PRO A 134 13.43 3.01 -2.70
N PRO A 135 13.92 2.13 -1.80
CA PRO A 135 15.09 1.28 -2.07
C PRO A 135 14.95 0.46 -3.36
N LEU A 136 16.07 -0.07 -3.84
CA LEU A 136 16.08 -0.87 -5.06
C LEU A 136 15.18 -2.13 -4.92
N PRO A 137 14.59 -2.63 -6.02
CA PRO A 137 13.73 -3.82 -5.97
C PRO A 137 14.37 -5.01 -5.27
N ASP A 138 15.67 -5.27 -5.49
CA ASP A 138 16.38 -6.38 -4.84
C ASP A 138 16.51 -6.19 -3.33
N GLU A 139 16.73 -4.96 -2.86
CA GLU A 139 16.78 -4.66 -1.42
C GLU A 139 15.41 -4.89 -0.77
N ILE A 140 14.34 -4.40 -1.40
CA ILE A 140 12.97 -4.59 -0.94
C ILE A 140 12.64 -6.08 -0.92
N TRP A 141 12.93 -6.79 -2.01
CA TRP A 141 12.63 -8.21 -2.16
C TRP A 141 13.35 -9.05 -1.11
N ASN A 142 14.64 -8.81 -0.90
CA ASN A 142 15.42 -9.53 0.11
C ASN A 142 14.89 -9.31 1.52
N ALA A 143 14.57 -8.06 1.88
CA ALA A 143 13.99 -7.73 3.18
C ALA A 143 12.62 -8.42 3.38
N CYS A 144 11.76 -8.39 2.35
CA CYS A 144 10.44 -9.04 2.37
C CYS A 144 10.55 -10.54 2.55
N GLN A 145 11.39 -11.21 1.76
CA GLN A 145 11.59 -12.65 1.86
C GLN A 145 12.14 -13.04 3.24
N GLN A 146 13.10 -12.28 3.76
CA GLN A 146 13.65 -12.52 5.08
C GLN A 146 12.57 -12.39 6.16
N TRP A 147 11.73 -11.34 6.09
CA TRP A 147 10.63 -11.16 7.03
C TRP A 147 9.63 -12.32 6.96
N LEU A 148 9.19 -12.70 5.76
CA LEU A 148 8.25 -13.81 5.55
C LEU A 148 8.80 -15.15 6.05
N ARG A 149 10.09 -15.44 5.85
CA ARG A 149 10.75 -16.66 6.38
C ARG A 149 10.82 -16.64 7.91
N ASN A 150 11.23 -15.52 8.50
CA ASN A 150 11.31 -15.38 9.96
C ASN A 150 9.95 -15.61 10.65
N HIS A 151 8.86 -15.33 9.95
CA HIS A 151 7.49 -15.52 10.43
C HIS A 151 6.82 -16.79 9.90
N ARG A 152 7.59 -17.68 9.23
CA ARG A 152 7.14 -19.00 8.72
C ARG A 152 6.03 -18.93 7.67
N TYR A 153 5.97 -17.84 6.90
CA TYR A 153 5.07 -17.67 5.76
C TYR A 153 5.71 -18.08 4.42
N LEU A 154 7.04 -18.26 4.40
CA LEU A 154 7.79 -18.84 3.30
C LEU A 154 8.62 -20.01 3.82
N GLU A 155 8.59 -21.13 3.11
CA GLU A 155 9.50 -22.25 3.36
C GLU A 155 10.95 -21.84 3.04
N GLU A 156 11.91 -22.55 3.64
CA GLU A 156 13.30 -22.39 3.22
C GLU A 156 13.47 -22.85 1.77
N PRO A 157 14.27 -22.14 0.95
CA PRO A 157 14.54 -22.59 -0.41
C PRO A 157 15.09 -24.01 -0.38
N ALA A 158 14.54 -24.89 -1.22
CA ALA A 158 15.09 -26.23 -1.40
C ALA A 158 16.58 -26.12 -1.74
N LYS A 159 17.41 -26.81 -0.96
CA LYS A 159 18.87 -26.87 -1.16
C LYS A 159 19.24 -27.51 -2.49
#